data_AF-A0A1G5PZI5-F1
#
_entry.id   AF-A0A1G5PZI5-F1
#
_cell.length_a   1.000
_cell.length_b   1.000
_cell.length_c   1.000
_cell.angle_alpha   90.00
_cell.angle_beta   90.00
_cell.angle_gamma   90.00
#
_symmetry.space_group_name_H-M   'P 1'
#
loop_
_entity.id
_entity.type
_entity.pdbx_description
1 polymer ?
#
loop_
_entity_poly.entity_id
_entity_poly.type
_entity_poly.pdbx_seq_one_letter_code
_entity_poly.pdbx_strand_id
1 'polypeptide(L)'
;MNMIKRFLLTVAMVAVAATAHAAGDNLKPFLLSEVTSGDVAEVQASVEQKLGEAGFDVVGRYSPYQGATILGVTSDALRAAAAQSEFGGYAAVQRVALTSLNGEVQVSYTNPTYMSHAYRMNGDLAEVTAALEQALGNAGAFGPDKGMASKKVRKYHYMFGMPYFDDGIELAKHDSYEAAVAAVEKGLKETEGTTRVWRVDVPGKEETVFGVGMAKGKDGSKYADDPYIMGEIDFKELRSTAHLPYEVLVSGDRVYTLPAEFRIAINFPDLKMMGSNSFMNIMETPDAVEELLTLGAGGKAEKATFW
;
A
#
# COMPACT_ATOMS: atom_id res chain seq x y z
N MET A 1 21.65 -68.25 -19.43
CA MET A 1 22.33 -67.15 -20.16
C MET A 1 21.26 -66.21 -20.68
N ASN A 2 21.44 -64.91 -20.43
CA ASN A 2 20.61 -63.76 -20.82
C ASN A 2 19.37 -63.52 -19.95
N MET A 3 19.48 -62.69 -18.91
CA MET A 3 19.31 -61.22 -18.94
C MET A 3 17.94 -60.81 -19.49
N ILE A 4 17.09 -60.26 -18.62
CA ILE A 4 16.42 -58.97 -18.82
C ILE A 4 15.96 -58.48 -17.44
N LYS A 5 16.61 -57.42 -16.99
CA LYS A 5 16.27 -56.62 -15.82
C LYS A 5 14.91 -55.96 -16.06
N ARG A 6 13.93 -56.16 -15.17
CA ARG A 6 12.77 -55.27 -15.07
C ARG A 6 12.97 -54.39 -13.85
N PHE A 7 13.44 -53.18 -14.12
CA PHE A 7 13.50 -52.07 -13.18
C PHE A 7 12.06 -51.58 -12.97
N LEU A 8 11.46 -51.90 -11.82
CA LEU A 8 10.22 -51.28 -11.38
C LEU A 8 10.60 -49.93 -10.75
N LEU A 9 10.50 -48.87 -11.55
CA LEU A 9 10.65 -47.50 -11.10
C LEU A 9 9.34 -47.10 -10.41
N THR A 10 9.29 -47.24 -9.08
CA THR A 10 8.17 -46.74 -8.28
C THR A 10 8.29 -45.22 -8.20
N VAL A 11 7.62 -44.50 -9.11
CA VAL A 11 7.43 -43.05 -9.00
C VAL A 11 6.42 -42.83 -7.87
N ALA A 12 6.93 -42.52 -6.67
CA ALA A 12 6.10 -41.96 -5.62
C ALA A 12 5.73 -40.53 -6.04
N MET A 13 4.51 -40.34 -6.55
CA MET A 13 3.90 -39.02 -6.61
C MET A 13 3.79 -38.51 -5.18
N VAL A 14 4.70 -37.61 -4.80
CA VAL A 14 4.47 -36.70 -3.69
C VAL A 14 3.38 -35.75 -4.18
N ALA A 15 2.13 -36.06 -3.83
CA ALA A 15 1.07 -35.07 -3.87
C ALA A 15 1.47 -33.99 -2.86
N VAL A 16 2.01 -32.88 -3.35
CA VAL A 16 2.01 -31.63 -2.59
C VAL A 16 0.54 -31.29 -2.44
N ALA A 17 -0.06 -31.70 -1.32
CA ALA A 17 -1.32 -31.17 -0.89
C ALA A 17 -1.09 -29.68 -0.71
N ALA A 18 -1.53 -28.88 -1.67
CA ALA A 18 -1.79 -27.47 -1.43
C ALA A 18 -2.78 -27.45 -0.26
N THR A 19 -2.28 -27.18 0.94
CA THR A 19 -3.12 -26.82 2.06
C THR A 19 -3.79 -25.53 1.64
N ALA A 20 -5.03 -25.67 1.16
CA ALA A 20 -5.96 -24.56 1.05
C ALA A 20 -5.93 -23.88 2.42
N HIS A 21 -5.26 -22.73 2.49
CA HIS A 21 -5.29 -21.86 3.64
C HIS A 21 -6.68 -21.24 3.69
N ALA A 22 -7.66 -22.02 4.15
CA ALA A 22 -8.84 -21.48 4.80
C ALA A 22 -8.40 -20.96 6.18
N ALA A 23 -7.53 -19.94 6.18
CA ALA A 23 -7.13 -19.25 7.39
C ALA A 23 -8.31 -18.37 7.83
N GLY A 24 -8.90 -18.74 8.96
CA GLY A 24 -10.12 -18.15 9.49
C GLY A 24 -10.05 -16.64 9.64
N ASP A 25 -10.97 -15.97 8.94
CA ASP A 25 -11.83 -14.85 9.34
C ASP A 25 -11.26 -13.65 10.10
N ASN A 26 -9.96 -13.48 10.30
CA ASN A 26 -9.42 -12.28 10.96
C ASN A 26 -8.14 -11.80 10.28
N LEU A 27 -8.33 -11.05 9.20
CA LEU A 27 -7.26 -10.41 8.45
C LEU A 27 -6.68 -9.23 9.23
N LYS A 28 -5.38 -9.00 9.08
CA LYS A 28 -4.70 -7.78 9.56
C LYS A 28 -4.04 -7.06 8.39
N PRO A 29 -3.81 -5.73 8.49
CA PRO A 29 -3.38 -4.91 7.36
C PRO A 29 -1.98 -5.22 6.84
N PHE A 30 -1.10 -5.77 7.68
CA PHE A 30 0.30 -5.99 7.34
C PHE A 30 0.76 -7.42 7.65
N LEU A 31 1.80 -7.84 6.94
CA LEU A 31 2.54 -9.07 7.16
C LEU A 31 3.98 -8.71 7.50
N LEU A 32 4.50 -9.28 8.58
CA LEU A 32 5.91 -9.21 8.91
C LEU A 32 6.62 -10.31 8.12
N SER A 33 7.66 -9.93 7.40
CA SER A 33 8.48 -10.87 6.64
C SER A 33 9.57 -11.46 7.53
N GLU A 34 10.41 -10.58 8.07
CA GLU A 34 11.52 -10.92 8.94
C GLU A 34 11.93 -9.69 9.78
N VAL A 35 12.63 -9.96 10.88
CA VAL A 35 13.40 -8.96 11.63
C VAL A 35 14.85 -9.41 11.57
N THR A 36 15.71 -8.58 11.02
CA THR A 36 17.13 -8.91 10.83
C THR A 36 18.01 -7.80 11.35
N SER A 37 19.24 -8.14 11.75
CA SER A 37 20.29 -7.15 11.94
C SER A 37 20.96 -6.83 10.60
N GLY A 38 21.63 -5.67 10.52
CA GLY A 38 22.39 -5.27 9.35
C GLY A 38 22.12 -3.83 8.90
N ASP A 39 22.84 -3.42 7.85
CA ASP A 39 22.63 -2.13 7.20
C ASP A 39 21.34 -2.14 6.36
N VAL A 40 20.55 -1.07 6.43
CA VAL A 40 19.26 -0.99 5.73
C VAL A 40 19.43 -1.10 4.22
N ALA A 41 20.50 -0.55 3.65
CA ALA A 41 20.71 -0.60 2.21
C ALA A 41 21.08 -2.01 1.74
N GLU A 42 21.84 -2.77 2.54
CA GLU A 42 22.14 -4.18 2.27
C GLU A 42 20.88 -5.05 2.33
N VAL A 43 20.06 -4.88 3.37
CA VAL A 43 18.77 -5.58 3.49
C VAL A 43 17.84 -5.20 2.34
N GLN A 44 17.79 -3.91 1.96
CA GLN A 44 16.99 -3.44 0.83
C GLN A 44 17.43 -4.12 -0.48
N ALA A 45 18.73 -4.17 -0.77
CA ALA A 45 19.24 -4.81 -1.98
C ALA A 45 18.86 -6.31 -2.03
N SER A 46 18.95 -7.01 -0.89
CA SER A 46 18.51 -8.40 -0.80
C SER A 46 17.01 -8.57 -1.04
N VAL A 47 16.17 -7.70 -0.46
CA VAL A 47 14.72 -7.71 -0.65
C VAL A 47 14.34 -7.46 -2.11
N GLU A 48 14.95 -6.47 -2.76
CA GLU A 48 14.72 -6.19 -4.18
C GLU A 48 15.12 -7.36 -5.09
N GLN A 49 16.23 -8.03 -4.79
CA GLN A 49 16.64 -9.23 -5.52
C GLN A 49 15.61 -10.36 -5.36
N LYS A 50 15.19 -10.68 -4.13
CA LYS A 50 14.18 -11.71 -3.85
C LYS A 50 12.86 -11.42 -4.58
N LEU A 51 12.44 -10.16 -4.60
CA LEU A 51 11.24 -9.72 -5.32
C LEU A 51 11.37 -9.91 -6.84
N GLY A 52 12.50 -9.51 -7.42
CA GLY A 52 12.77 -9.70 -8.84
C GLY A 52 12.81 -11.19 -9.25
N GLU A 53 13.45 -12.04 -8.44
CA GLU A 53 13.47 -13.49 -8.66
C GLU A 53 12.07 -14.13 -8.58
N ALA A 54 11.17 -13.54 -7.80
CA ALA A 54 9.77 -13.96 -7.69
C ALA A 54 8.84 -13.33 -8.73
N GLY A 55 9.36 -12.54 -9.68
CA GLY A 55 8.59 -11.94 -10.77
C GLY A 55 7.85 -10.64 -10.39
N PHE A 56 8.29 -9.95 -9.34
CA PHE A 56 7.82 -8.61 -9.00
C PHE A 56 8.74 -7.53 -9.57
N ASP A 57 8.14 -6.46 -10.07
CA ASP A 57 8.84 -5.24 -10.49
C ASP A 57 8.85 -4.22 -9.36
N VAL A 58 10.03 -3.71 -8.99
CA VAL A 58 10.15 -2.56 -8.08
C VAL A 58 9.99 -1.27 -8.89
N VAL A 59 8.83 -0.62 -8.75
CA VAL A 59 8.42 0.56 -9.54
C VAL A 59 8.67 1.90 -8.85
N GLY A 60 9.06 1.88 -7.58
CA GLY A 60 9.35 3.09 -6.82
C GLY A 60 10.06 2.81 -5.51
N ARG A 61 10.77 3.81 -5.01
CA ARG A 61 11.48 3.78 -3.73
C ARG A 61 11.22 5.10 -3.00
N TYR A 62 10.89 5.04 -1.72
CA TYR A 62 10.58 6.22 -0.93
C TYR A 62 11.12 6.09 0.49
N SER A 63 11.81 7.12 0.97
CA SER A 63 12.34 7.16 2.34
C SER A 63 11.76 8.37 3.07
N PRO A 64 10.58 8.24 3.71
CA PRO A 64 9.89 9.37 4.33
C PRO A 64 10.66 9.96 5.51
N TYR A 65 11.40 9.13 6.25
CA TYR A 65 12.20 9.54 7.40
C TYR A 65 13.41 8.61 7.58
N GLN A 66 14.36 9.03 8.40
CA GLN A 66 15.58 8.28 8.65
C GLN A 66 15.28 6.85 9.13
N GLY A 67 15.92 5.88 8.48
CA GLY A 67 15.75 4.46 8.82
C GLY A 67 14.49 3.81 8.23
N ALA A 68 13.68 4.52 7.45
CA ALA A 68 12.55 3.94 6.73
C ALA A 68 12.76 4.01 5.21
N THR A 69 12.54 2.88 4.54
CA THR A 69 12.44 2.79 3.08
C THR A 69 11.21 1.97 2.71
N ILE A 70 10.45 2.43 1.73
CA ILE A 70 9.30 1.77 1.15
C ILE A 70 9.58 1.51 -0.32
N LEU A 71 9.39 0.27 -0.75
CA LEU A 71 9.44 -0.17 -2.12
C LEU A 71 8.01 -0.34 -2.61
N GLY A 72 7.66 0.35 -3.70
CA GLY A 72 6.45 0.06 -4.44
C GLY A 72 6.71 -1.11 -5.38
N VAL A 73 5.98 -2.21 -5.23
CA VAL A 73 6.13 -3.39 -6.09
C VAL A 73 4.85 -3.76 -6.82
N THR A 74 4.98 -4.20 -8.06
CA THR A 74 3.86 -4.67 -8.88
C THR A 74 4.24 -5.97 -9.59
N SER A 75 3.28 -6.60 -10.25
CA SER A 75 3.46 -7.80 -11.06
C SER A 75 2.34 -7.89 -12.09
N ASP A 76 2.48 -8.77 -13.07
CA ASP A 76 1.42 -9.02 -14.05
C ASP A 76 0.10 -9.45 -13.38
N ALA A 77 0.19 -10.26 -12.31
CA ALA A 77 -0.98 -10.68 -11.54
C ALA A 77 -1.67 -9.50 -10.83
N LEU A 78 -0.90 -8.59 -10.22
CA LEU A 78 -1.44 -7.38 -9.59
C LEU A 78 -2.11 -6.45 -10.61
N ARG A 79 -1.46 -6.23 -11.75
CA ARG A 79 -2.00 -5.41 -12.85
C ARG A 79 -3.27 -6.02 -13.44
N ALA A 80 -3.29 -7.34 -13.64
CA ALA A 80 -4.47 -8.05 -14.14
C ALA A 80 -5.64 -8.00 -13.15
N ALA A 81 -5.37 -8.11 -11.85
CA ALA A 81 -6.41 -7.96 -10.82
C ALA A 81 -6.94 -6.52 -10.75
N ALA A 82 -6.06 -5.53 -10.84
CA ALA A 82 -6.40 -4.10 -10.93
C ALA A 82 -7.30 -3.81 -12.15
N ALA A 83 -7.01 -4.41 -13.31
CA ALA A 83 -7.80 -4.26 -14.53
C ALA A 83 -9.25 -4.75 -14.41
N GLN A 84 -9.50 -5.72 -13.52
CA GLN A 84 -10.82 -6.33 -13.35
C GLN A 84 -11.73 -5.59 -12.37
N SER A 85 -11.22 -4.58 -11.65
CA SER A 85 -11.96 -3.90 -10.58
C SER A 85 -12.15 -2.41 -10.88
N GLU A 86 -13.29 -1.86 -10.47
CA GLU A 86 -13.51 -0.40 -10.45
C GLU A 86 -12.52 0.26 -9.50
N PHE A 87 -11.82 1.30 -9.95
CA PHE A 87 -10.69 1.92 -9.24
C PHE A 87 -9.62 0.93 -8.76
N GLY A 88 -9.49 -0.21 -9.45
CA GLY A 88 -8.52 -1.24 -9.09
C GLY A 88 -7.06 -0.78 -9.13
N GLY A 89 -6.76 0.37 -9.74
CA GLY A 89 -5.45 1.01 -9.69
C GLY A 89 -4.89 1.18 -8.27
N TYR A 90 -5.74 1.44 -7.26
CA TYR A 90 -5.29 1.54 -5.86
C TYR A 90 -4.65 0.24 -5.32
N ALA A 91 -5.00 -0.91 -5.89
CA ALA A 91 -4.42 -2.21 -5.51
C ALA A 91 -3.30 -2.68 -6.47
N ALA A 92 -2.96 -1.90 -7.51
CA ALA A 92 -1.97 -2.30 -8.52
C ALA A 92 -0.52 -2.35 -7.99
N VAL A 93 -0.27 -1.75 -6.82
CA VAL A 93 1.04 -1.69 -6.18
C VAL A 93 0.94 -2.17 -4.73
N GLN A 94 1.76 -3.16 -4.37
CA GLN A 94 1.99 -3.56 -2.98
C GLN A 94 3.16 -2.76 -2.41
N ARG A 95 3.17 -2.56 -1.10
CA ARG A 95 4.21 -1.78 -0.41
C ARG A 95 5.03 -2.71 0.46
N VAL A 96 6.33 -2.74 0.22
CA VAL A 96 7.29 -3.46 1.06
C VAL A 96 8.11 -2.42 1.82
N ALA A 97 8.05 -2.43 3.14
CA ALA A 97 8.77 -1.51 3.99
C ALA A 97 9.96 -2.18 4.67
N LEU A 98 11.05 -1.41 4.78
CA LEU A 98 12.22 -1.68 5.61
C LEU A 98 12.27 -0.58 6.66
N THR A 99 12.19 -0.93 7.94
CA THR A 99 12.20 0.06 9.02
C THR A 99 13.21 -0.32 10.10
N SER A 100 14.18 0.56 10.33
CA SER A 100 15.11 0.45 11.44
C SER A 100 14.46 0.80 12.76
N LEU A 101 14.53 -0.11 13.72
CA LEU A 101 14.10 0.12 15.09
C LEU A 101 15.02 -0.66 16.03
N ASN A 102 15.54 0.01 17.07
CA ASN A 102 16.37 -0.61 18.11
C ASN A 102 17.62 -1.36 17.59
N GLY A 103 18.19 -0.93 16.46
CA GLY A 103 19.37 -1.56 15.85
C GLY A 103 19.05 -2.78 14.96
N GLU A 104 17.77 -3.09 14.76
CA GLU A 104 17.29 -4.11 13.83
C GLU A 104 16.52 -3.47 12.68
N VAL A 105 16.38 -4.20 11.57
CA VAL A 105 15.58 -3.85 10.40
C VAL A 105 14.38 -4.78 10.34
N GLN A 106 13.18 -4.20 10.45
CA GLN A 106 11.93 -4.90 10.21
C GLN A 106 11.61 -4.83 8.72
N VAL A 107 11.44 -5.98 8.08
CA VAL A 107 10.92 -6.08 6.71
C VAL A 107 9.47 -6.49 6.80
N SER A 108 8.56 -5.64 6.33
CA SER A 108 7.12 -5.87 6.35
C SER A 108 6.48 -5.46 5.03
N TYR A 109 5.25 -5.90 4.78
CA TYR A 109 4.51 -5.49 3.59
C TYR A 109 3.01 -5.41 3.86
N THR A 110 2.30 -4.64 3.02
CA THR A 110 0.84 -4.65 3.01
C THR A 110 0.32 -6.05 2.72
N ASN A 111 -0.66 -6.53 3.48
CA ASN A 111 -1.30 -7.82 3.25
C ASN A 111 -2.19 -7.74 2.00
N PRO A 112 -1.84 -8.37 0.86
CA PRO A 112 -2.58 -8.20 -0.39
C PRO A 112 -4.04 -8.63 -0.26
N THR A 113 -4.32 -9.70 0.50
CA THR A 113 -5.68 -10.16 0.74
C THR A 113 -6.49 -9.18 1.59
N TYR A 114 -5.90 -8.58 2.62
CA TYR A 114 -6.55 -7.49 3.36
C TYR A 114 -6.87 -6.30 2.44
N MET A 115 -5.88 -5.86 1.66
CA MET A 115 -6.01 -4.73 0.75
C MET A 115 -7.07 -4.98 -0.32
N SER A 116 -7.17 -6.21 -0.84
CA SER A 116 -8.19 -6.59 -1.81
C SER A 116 -9.62 -6.37 -1.29
N HIS A 117 -9.86 -6.66 -0.01
CA HIS A 117 -11.14 -6.42 0.62
C HIS A 117 -11.34 -4.93 0.92
N ALA A 118 -10.33 -4.26 1.48
CA ALA A 118 -10.36 -2.84 1.80
C ALA A 118 -10.69 -1.98 0.56
N TYR A 119 -10.09 -2.31 -0.58
CA TYR A 119 -10.27 -1.63 -1.86
C TYR A 119 -11.32 -2.29 -2.76
N ARG A 120 -12.15 -3.17 -2.18
CA ARG A 120 -13.30 -3.82 -2.81
C ARG A 120 -13.01 -4.49 -4.16
N MET A 121 -11.80 -5.01 -4.34
CA MET A 121 -11.37 -5.76 -5.52
C MET A 121 -12.29 -6.95 -5.83
N ASN A 122 -12.34 -7.35 -7.11
CA ASN A 122 -13.12 -8.52 -7.55
C ASN A 122 -12.47 -9.87 -7.21
N GLY A 123 -11.16 -9.89 -6.96
CA GLY A 123 -10.42 -11.05 -6.43
C GLY A 123 -9.88 -10.79 -5.02
N ASP A 124 -9.33 -11.83 -4.38
CA ASP A 124 -8.79 -11.78 -3.02
C ASP A 124 -7.26 -11.65 -2.94
N LEU A 125 -6.60 -11.56 -4.10
CA LEU A 125 -5.14 -11.51 -4.24
C LEU A 125 -4.37 -12.63 -3.50
N ALA A 126 -5.01 -13.78 -3.21
CA ALA A 126 -4.38 -14.85 -2.44
C ALA A 126 -3.11 -15.40 -3.08
N GLU A 127 -3.06 -15.48 -4.42
CA GLU A 127 -1.86 -15.90 -5.15
C GLU A 127 -0.71 -14.90 -5.02
N VAL A 128 -1.02 -13.60 -5.00
CA VAL A 128 -0.01 -12.54 -4.78
C VAL A 128 0.50 -12.61 -3.34
N THR A 129 -0.38 -12.84 -2.36
CA THR A 129 0.01 -13.07 -0.97
C THR A 129 0.97 -14.26 -0.88
N ALA A 130 0.62 -15.42 -1.46
CA ALA A 130 1.48 -16.60 -1.45
C ALA A 130 2.85 -16.36 -2.12
N ALA A 131 2.88 -15.61 -3.24
CA ALA A 131 4.12 -15.28 -3.92
C ALA A 131 5.03 -14.37 -3.08
N LEU A 132 4.47 -13.35 -2.40
CA LEU A 132 5.25 -12.51 -1.48
C LEU A 132 5.74 -13.28 -0.27
N GLU A 133 4.91 -14.15 0.32
CA GLU A 133 5.31 -15.00 1.45
C GLU A 133 6.44 -15.97 1.05
N GLN A 134 6.39 -16.53 -0.16
CA GLN A 134 7.45 -17.39 -0.68
C GLN A 134 8.74 -16.60 -0.93
N ALA A 135 8.64 -15.38 -1.47
CA ALA A 135 9.79 -14.56 -1.85
C ALA A 135 10.51 -13.97 -0.63
N LEU A 136 9.75 -13.40 0.31
CA LEU A 136 10.28 -12.59 1.39
C LEU A 136 10.20 -13.30 2.75
N GLY A 137 9.24 -14.22 2.92
CA GLY A 137 8.93 -14.87 4.18
C GLY A 137 7.61 -14.40 4.79
N ASN A 138 7.21 -15.09 5.85
CA ASN A 138 6.00 -14.81 6.62
C ASN A 138 6.25 -15.13 8.11
N ALA A 139 6.61 -14.09 8.88
CA ALA A 139 6.74 -14.13 10.33
C ALA A 139 5.44 -13.78 11.07
N GLY A 140 4.33 -13.58 10.34
CA GLY A 140 2.99 -13.40 10.88
C GLY A 140 2.36 -12.05 10.56
N ALA A 141 1.02 -12.03 10.54
CA ALA A 141 0.23 -10.83 10.31
C ALA A 141 0.17 -9.94 11.56
N PHE A 142 0.25 -8.62 11.37
CA PHE A 142 0.20 -7.64 12.45
C PHE A 142 -0.68 -6.43 12.12
N GLY A 143 -1.03 -5.67 13.16
CA GLY A 143 -2.06 -4.63 13.16
C GLY A 143 -2.91 -4.73 14.44
N PRO A 144 -4.24 -4.62 14.38
CA PRO A 144 -5.09 -4.76 15.56
C PRO A 144 -4.97 -6.18 16.16
N ASP A 145 -5.09 -6.31 17.49
CA ASP A 145 -4.90 -7.58 18.20
C ASP A 145 -5.71 -8.73 17.60
N LYS A 146 -7.00 -8.50 17.35
CA LYS A 146 -7.95 -9.53 16.89
C LYS A 146 -8.07 -9.66 15.38
N GLY A 147 -7.55 -8.72 14.58
CA GLY A 147 -7.87 -8.65 13.15
C GLY A 147 -9.34 -8.38 12.86
N MET A 148 -9.73 -8.47 11.58
CA MET A 148 -11.09 -8.27 11.09
C MET A 148 -11.48 -9.29 10.03
N ALA A 149 -12.71 -9.78 10.08
CA ALA A 149 -13.27 -10.61 9.01
C ALA A 149 -13.28 -9.89 7.67
N SER A 150 -13.01 -10.61 6.58
CA SER A 150 -13.00 -10.09 5.21
C SER A 150 -14.23 -9.26 4.88
N LYS A 151 -15.42 -9.73 5.29
CA LYS A 151 -16.69 -9.01 5.12
C LYS A 151 -16.74 -7.67 5.88
N LYS A 152 -16.09 -7.60 7.05
CA LYS A 152 -15.95 -6.35 7.82
C LYS A 152 -14.92 -5.42 7.19
N VAL A 153 -13.80 -5.94 6.70
CA VAL A 153 -12.80 -5.16 5.95
C VAL A 153 -13.44 -4.55 4.69
N ARG A 154 -14.22 -5.33 3.93
CA ARG A 154 -14.89 -4.85 2.71
C ARG A 154 -15.96 -3.79 2.95
N LYS A 155 -16.60 -3.82 4.13
CA LYS A 155 -17.62 -2.86 4.57
C LYS A 155 -17.07 -1.89 5.60
N TYR A 156 -15.74 -1.71 5.63
CA TYR A 156 -15.11 -0.95 6.70
C TYR A 156 -15.61 0.49 6.69
N HIS A 157 -15.92 0.96 7.88
CA HIS A 157 -16.30 2.32 8.20
C HIS A 157 -15.89 2.53 9.64
N TYR A 158 -14.96 3.44 9.86
CA TYR A 158 -14.31 3.56 11.15
C TYR A 158 -15.28 4.08 12.21
N MET A 159 -15.95 5.20 11.95
CA MET A 159 -16.96 5.78 12.84
C MET A 159 -18.00 6.56 12.05
N PHE A 160 -19.19 6.76 12.63
CA PHE A 160 -20.23 7.59 12.03
C PHE A 160 -19.71 8.99 11.65
N GLY A 161 -19.92 9.37 10.39
CA GLY A 161 -19.50 10.66 9.82
C GLY A 161 -18.13 10.65 9.15
N MET A 162 -17.45 9.50 9.08
CA MET A 162 -16.18 9.36 8.37
C MET A 162 -16.34 8.70 6.99
N PRO A 163 -15.43 8.96 6.05
CA PRO A 163 -15.54 8.45 4.70
C PRO A 163 -15.38 6.92 4.59
N TYR A 164 -16.03 6.37 3.57
CA TYR A 164 -15.87 5.00 3.08
C TYR A 164 -14.85 4.95 1.92
N PHE A 165 -14.56 3.74 1.44
CA PHE A 165 -13.75 3.54 0.23
C PHE A 165 -14.35 4.21 -1.02
N ASP A 166 -15.67 4.22 -1.14
CA ASP A 166 -16.42 4.79 -2.26
C ASP A 166 -16.60 6.31 -2.18
N ASP A 167 -16.16 6.95 -1.08
CA ASP A 167 -16.15 8.41 -0.95
C ASP A 167 -14.84 9.02 -1.48
N GLY A 168 -14.37 8.52 -2.63
CA GLY A 168 -13.16 9.03 -3.29
C GLY A 168 -13.28 10.53 -3.59
N ILE A 169 -12.22 11.28 -3.30
CA ILE A 169 -12.17 12.73 -3.52
C ILE A 169 -11.72 13.00 -4.95
N GLU A 170 -12.51 13.74 -5.72
CA GLU A 170 -12.09 14.25 -7.03
C GLU A 170 -11.17 15.47 -6.84
N LEU A 171 -9.89 15.30 -7.14
CA LEU A 171 -8.85 16.33 -6.99
C LEU A 171 -8.85 17.31 -8.16
N ALA A 172 -9.09 16.79 -9.37
CA ALA A 172 -9.07 17.58 -10.59
C ALA A 172 -9.80 16.87 -11.73
N LYS A 173 -10.23 17.67 -12.70
CA LYS A 173 -10.75 17.21 -13.99
C LYS A 173 -9.99 17.89 -15.12
N HIS A 174 -9.66 17.13 -16.16
CA HIS A 174 -8.92 17.57 -17.33
C HIS A 174 -9.68 17.26 -18.63
N ASP A 175 -9.11 17.59 -19.77
CA ASP A 175 -9.77 17.43 -21.08
C ASP A 175 -9.76 15.99 -21.60
N SER A 176 -8.78 15.19 -21.19
CA SER A 176 -8.64 13.76 -21.56
C SER A 176 -7.82 13.01 -20.53
N TYR A 177 -7.77 11.68 -20.66
CA TYR A 177 -6.90 10.83 -19.85
C TYR A 177 -5.42 11.22 -19.96
N GLU A 178 -4.91 11.44 -21.17
CA GLU A 178 -3.53 11.85 -21.39
C GLU A 178 -3.24 13.23 -20.79
N ALA A 179 -4.20 14.15 -20.89
CA ALA A 179 -4.09 15.46 -20.26
C ALA A 179 -4.06 15.35 -18.74
N ALA A 180 -4.89 14.50 -18.15
CA ALA A 180 -4.90 14.24 -16.71
C ALA A 180 -3.59 13.62 -16.21
N VAL A 181 -3.08 12.59 -16.90
CA VAL A 181 -1.77 11.98 -16.60
C VAL A 181 -0.66 13.02 -16.67
N ALA A 182 -0.60 13.81 -17.76
CA ALA A 182 0.42 14.84 -17.92
C ALA A 182 0.33 15.94 -16.86
N ALA A 183 -0.89 16.33 -16.47
CA ALA A 183 -1.12 17.31 -15.43
C ALA A 183 -0.64 16.81 -14.06
N VAL A 184 -0.93 15.55 -13.70
CA VAL A 184 -0.42 14.93 -12.46
C VAL A 184 1.10 14.83 -12.47
N GLU A 185 1.71 14.37 -13.56
CA GLU A 185 3.17 14.26 -13.64
C GLU A 185 3.88 15.61 -13.50
N LYS A 186 3.31 16.65 -14.11
CA LYS A 186 3.81 18.01 -13.98
C LYS A 186 3.55 18.58 -12.58
N GLY A 187 2.33 18.44 -12.08
CA GLY A 187 1.90 19.01 -10.80
C GLY A 187 2.67 18.43 -9.62
N LEU A 188 2.87 17.11 -9.57
CA LEU A 188 3.68 16.44 -8.53
C LEU A 188 5.16 16.84 -8.56
N LYS A 189 5.66 17.35 -9.69
CA LYS A 189 7.03 17.87 -9.80
C LYS A 189 7.12 19.33 -9.34
N GLU A 190 6.08 20.12 -9.57
CA GLU A 190 6.05 21.56 -9.29
C GLU A 190 5.49 21.91 -7.91
N THR A 191 4.74 20.98 -7.29
CA THR A 191 4.13 21.16 -5.97
C THR A 191 5.12 20.77 -4.88
N GLU A 192 5.65 21.79 -4.21
CA GLU A 192 6.47 21.62 -3.00
C GLU A 192 5.68 20.85 -1.93
N GLY A 193 6.35 19.90 -1.28
CA GLY A 193 5.71 18.97 -0.34
C GLY A 193 5.20 17.68 -0.97
N THR A 194 5.26 17.53 -2.30
CA THR A 194 4.91 16.27 -2.98
C THR A 194 6.13 15.65 -3.66
N THR A 195 6.16 14.32 -3.77
CA THR A 195 7.16 13.59 -4.55
C THR A 195 6.52 12.38 -5.20
N ARG A 196 6.64 12.28 -6.54
CA ARG A 196 6.22 11.07 -7.26
C ARG A 196 7.15 9.91 -6.90
N VAL A 197 6.63 8.91 -6.21
CA VAL A 197 7.33 7.67 -5.84
C VAL A 197 7.27 6.64 -6.96
N TRP A 198 6.07 6.41 -7.51
CA TRP A 198 5.85 5.48 -8.62
C TRP A 198 4.75 5.98 -9.56
N ARG A 199 4.68 5.38 -10.74
CA ARG A 199 3.60 5.47 -11.73
C ARG A 199 3.33 4.07 -12.26
N VAL A 200 2.08 3.61 -12.20
CA VAL A 200 1.67 2.29 -12.68
C VAL A 200 0.40 2.43 -13.50
N ASP A 201 0.51 2.11 -14.78
CA ASP A 201 -0.63 2.03 -15.70
C ASP A 201 -1.35 0.69 -15.52
N VAL A 202 -2.69 0.72 -15.49
CA VAL A 202 -3.52 -0.47 -15.39
C VAL A 202 -3.89 -0.95 -16.80
N PRO A 203 -3.56 -2.20 -17.18
CA PRO A 203 -3.77 -2.67 -18.53
C PRO A 203 -5.26 -2.73 -18.90
N GLY A 204 -5.59 -2.36 -20.13
CA GLY A 204 -6.93 -2.50 -20.69
C GLY A 204 -7.95 -1.44 -20.22
N LYS A 205 -7.52 -0.41 -19.48
CA LYS A 205 -8.35 0.75 -19.12
C LYS A 205 -7.54 2.03 -19.03
N GLU A 206 -8.22 3.16 -19.12
CA GLU A 206 -7.66 4.50 -18.90
C GLU A 206 -7.51 4.75 -17.40
N GLU A 207 -6.62 3.99 -16.74
CA GLU A 207 -6.26 4.21 -15.34
C GLU A 207 -4.74 4.21 -15.12
N THR A 208 -4.25 5.21 -14.41
CA THR A 208 -2.87 5.29 -13.91
C THR A 208 -2.88 5.63 -12.43
N VAL A 209 -2.20 4.82 -11.61
CA VAL A 209 -1.97 5.16 -10.20
C VAL A 209 -0.57 5.74 -10.00
N PHE A 210 -0.49 6.79 -9.19
CA PHE A 210 0.74 7.42 -8.74
C PHE A 210 0.87 7.27 -7.24
N GLY A 211 2.04 6.84 -6.77
CA GLY A 211 2.41 6.93 -5.35
C GLY A 211 2.98 8.30 -5.07
N VAL A 212 2.51 8.97 -4.03
CA VAL A 212 2.91 10.34 -3.70
C VAL A 212 3.41 10.40 -2.26
N GLY A 213 4.72 10.60 -2.12
CA GLY A 213 5.33 10.88 -0.83
C GLY A 213 5.03 12.32 -0.41
N MET A 214 4.79 12.53 0.88
CA MET A 214 4.33 13.81 1.40
C MET A 214 5.34 14.41 2.38
N ALA A 215 5.54 15.71 2.26
CA ALA A 215 6.36 16.53 3.13
C ALA A 215 5.67 17.87 3.36
N LYS A 216 6.22 18.69 4.26
CA LYS A 216 5.75 20.06 4.45
C LYS A 216 5.67 20.82 3.12
N GLY A 217 4.50 21.38 2.85
CA GLY A 217 4.27 22.26 1.70
C GLY A 217 4.84 23.66 1.91
N LYS A 218 4.51 24.57 1.00
CA LYS A 218 4.94 25.99 1.04
C LYS A 218 4.55 26.72 2.32
N ASP A 219 3.44 26.33 2.94
CA ASP A 219 2.95 26.92 4.18
C ASP A 219 3.72 26.42 5.42
N GLY A 220 4.59 25.41 5.26
CA GLY A 220 5.33 24.78 6.33
C GLY A 220 4.48 23.91 7.25
N SER A 221 3.22 23.62 6.88
CA SER A 221 2.31 22.82 7.69
C SER A 221 2.86 21.41 7.87
N LYS A 222 2.90 20.96 9.13
CA LYS A 222 3.30 19.60 9.50
C LYS A 222 2.22 18.56 9.15
N TYR A 223 0.99 18.99 8.89
CA TYR A 223 -0.15 18.06 8.82
C TYR A 223 -0.19 17.23 7.54
N ALA A 224 0.57 17.60 6.51
CA ALA A 224 0.86 16.76 5.35
C ALA A 224 2.26 16.11 5.41
N ASP A 225 3.03 16.30 6.50
CA ASP A 225 4.40 15.79 6.60
C ASP A 225 4.40 14.33 7.06
N ASP A 226 4.80 13.40 6.19
CA ASP A 226 4.82 11.96 6.48
C ASP A 226 5.56 11.62 7.80
N PRO A 227 6.73 12.20 8.13
CA PRO A 227 7.38 12.02 9.43
C PRO A 227 6.51 12.40 10.63
N TYR A 228 5.77 13.51 10.54
CA TYR A 228 4.88 13.94 11.61
C TYR A 228 3.71 12.96 11.77
N ILE A 229 3.02 12.66 10.68
CA ILE A 229 1.83 11.79 10.69
C ILE A 229 2.21 10.41 11.25
N MET A 230 3.28 9.81 10.74
CA MET A 230 3.73 8.49 11.18
C MET A 230 4.21 8.49 12.63
N GLY A 231 4.79 9.59 13.12
CA GLY A 231 5.13 9.75 14.54
C GLY A 231 3.93 9.72 15.48
N GLU A 232 2.76 10.16 15.01
CA GLU A 232 1.52 10.18 15.80
C GLU A 232 0.74 8.86 15.74
N ILE A 233 0.84 8.10 14.64
CA ILE A 233 -0.01 6.91 14.41
C ILE A 233 0.74 5.57 14.48
N ASP A 234 2.03 5.53 14.17
CA ASP A 234 2.82 4.29 14.09
C ASP A 234 3.81 4.16 15.26
N PHE A 235 3.27 3.97 16.46
CA PHE A 235 4.02 3.98 17.73
C PHE A 235 4.25 2.57 18.34
N LYS A 236 3.80 1.51 17.67
CA LYS A 236 3.93 0.12 18.16
C LYS A 236 5.29 -0.48 17.83
N GLU A 237 5.61 -1.61 18.46
CA GLU A 237 6.87 -2.34 18.26
C GLU A 237 7.06 -2.78 16.80
N LEU A 238 6.02 -3.32 16.18
CA LEU A 238 6.00 -3.61 14.75
C LEU A 238 5.55 -2.36 13.99
N ARG A 239 6.42 -1.86 13.11
CA ARG A 239 6.19 -0.63 12.34
C ARG A 239 5.33 -0.90 11.11
N SER A 240 4.32 -0.07 10.96
CA SER A 240 3.34 -0.08 9.88
C SER A 240 3.74 0.88 8.75
N THR A 241 5.05 1.14 8.58
CA THR A 241 5.64 2.04 7.57
C THR A 241 5.11 1.79 6.15
N ALA A 242 4.74 0.55 5.81
CA ALA A 242 4.09 0.19 4.55
C ALA A 242 2.67 0.80 4.39
N HIS A 243 2.19 1.61 5.32
CA HIS A 243 1.01 2.45 5.12
C HIS A 243 1.24 3.51 4.04
N LEU A 244 2.43 4.11 4.01
CA LEU A 244 2.83 5.15 3.06
C LEU A 244 3.30 4.54 1.73
N PRO A 245 3.41 5.35 0.65
CA PRO A 245 2.84 6.68 0.45
C PRO A 245 1.31 6.71 0.25
N TYR A 246 0.75 7.91 0.12
CA TYR A 246 -0.60 8.15 -0.41
C TYR A 246 -0.64 7.87 -1.93
N GLU A 247 -1.85 7.78 -2.48
CA GLU A 247 -2.06 7.51 -3.90
C GLU A 247 -2.92 8.59 -4.57
N VAL A 248 -2.59 8.86 -5.83
CA VAL A 248 -3.46 9.57 -6.78
C VAL A 248 -3.80 8.62 -7.92
N LEU A 249 -5.08 8.50 -8.26
CA LEU A 249 -5.57 7.67 -9.35
C LEU A 249 -6.16 8.55 -10.45
N VAL A 250 -5.56 8.52 -11.63
CA VAL A 250 -6.20 9.01 -12.85
C VAL A 250 -7.13 7.92 -13.36
N SER A 251 -8.40 8.24 -13.61
CA SER A 251 -9.39 7.35 -14.23
C SER A 251 -10.20 8.13 -15.26
N GLY A 252 -10.01 7.82 -16.55
CA GLY A 252 -10.49 8.66 -17.64
C GLY A 252 -9.93 10.08 -17.53
N ASP A 253 -10.79 11.09 -17.64
CA ASP A 253 -10.43 12.52 -17.58
C ASP A 253 -10.36 13.10 -16.16
N ARG A 254 -10.49 12.27 -15.12
CA ARG A 254 -10.56 12.68 -13.72
C ARG A 254 -9.43 12.11 -12.88
N VAL A 255 -9.09 12.86 -11.84
CA VAL A 255 -8.03 12.54 -10.88
C VAL A 255 -8.64 12.41 -9.50
N TYR A 256 -8.36 11.30 -8.83
CA TYR A 256 -8.93 10.96 -7.54
C TYR A 256 -7.85 10.66 -6.50
N THR A 257 -8.23 10.79 -5.22
CA THR A 257 -7.52 10.14 -4.12
C THR A 257 -8.51 9.50 -3.15
N LEU A 258 -8.03 8.57 -2.34
CA LEU A 258 -8.81 8.06 -1.22
C LEU A 258 -8.69 9.04 -0.05
N PRO A 259 -9.78 9.31 0.69
CA PRO A 259 -9.72 10.15 1.89
C PRO A 259 -8.64 9.65 2.86
N ALA A 260 -7.85 10.58 3.40
CA ALA A 260 -6.75 10.24 4.29
C ALA A 260 -7.26 9.56 5.57
N GLU A 261 -8.43 9.97 6.08
CA GLU A 261 -9.11 9.35 7.21
C GLU A 261 -9.39 7.87 6.94
N PHE A 262 -9.92 7.56 5.76
CA PHE A 262 -10.18 6.18 5.36
C PHE A 262 -8.87 5.39 5.28
N ARG A 263 -7.86 5.92 4.57
CA ARG A 263 -6.55 5.26 4.39
C ARG A 263 -5.84 4.98 5.71
N ILE A 264 -5.87 5.94 6.64
CA ILE A 264 -5.28 5.79 7.97
C ILE A 264 -6.11 4.78 8.77
N ALA A 265 -7.43 4.95 8.85
CA ALA A 265 -8.26 4.09 9.68
C ALA A 265 -8.25 2.63 9.22
N ILE A 266 -8.27 2.36 7.92
CA ILE A 266 -8.22 0.98 7.42
C ILE A 266 -6.87 0.31 7.69
N ASN A 267 -5.77 1.06 7.78
CA ASN A 267 -4.45 0.52 8.09
C ASN A 267 -4.16 0.50 9.60
N PHE A 268 -4.80 1.36 10.38
CA PHE A 268 -4.69 1.46 11.83
C PHE A 268 -6.09 1.37 12.49
N PRO A 269 -6.81 0.25 12.33
CA PRO A 269 -8.20 0.13 12.78
C PRO A 269 -8.37 0.15 14.30
N ASP A 270 -7.28 0.06 15.05
CA ASP A 270 -7.23 0.20 16.51
C ASP A 270 -6.57 1.50 16.99
N LEU A 271 -6.27 2.44 16.09
CA LEU A 271 -5.90 3.80 16.45
C LEU A 271 -7.07 4.45 17.20
N LYS A 272 -6.77 5.07 18.33
CA LYS A 272 -7.81 5.68 19.17
C LYS A 272 -8.12 7.09 18.68
N MET A 273 -9.33 7.57 18.99
CA MET A 273 -9.69 8.96 18.71
C MET A 273 -8.94 9.96 19.58
N MET A 274 -8.72 9.64 20.86
CA MET A 274 -8.05 10.52 21.81
C MET A 274 -6.92 9.79 22.52
N GLY A 275 -5.88 10.54 22.90
CA GLY A 275 -4.73 10.05 23.64
C GLY A 275 -3.42 10.56 23.05
N SER A 276 -2.29 10.09 23.59
CA SER A 276 -0.96 10.52 23.16
C SER A 276 -0.62 10.19 21.71
N ASN A 277 -1.24 9.16 21.14
CA ASN A 277 -1.08 8.72 19.75
C ASN A 277 -2.47 8.44 19.17
N SER A 278 -3.08 9.43 18.50
CA SER A 278 -4.51 9.40 18.19
C SER A 278 -4.91 10.19 16.96
N PHE A 279 -6.09 9.90 16.40
CA PHE A 279 -6.65 10.65 15.27
C PHE A 279 -6.77 12.15 15.55
N MET A 280 -7.07 12.56 16.80
CA MET A 280 -7.16 13.99 17.13
C MET A 280 -5.84 14.74 16.95
N ASN A 281 -4.69 14.06 17.06
CA ASN A 281 -3.38 14.70 16.87
C ASN A 281 -3.10 15.03 15.39
N ILE A 282 -3.78 14.33 14.49
CA ILE A 282 -3.67 14.47 13.03
C ILE A 282 -4.99 14.93 12.41
N MET A 283 -5.85 15.63 13.17
CA MET A 283 -7.18 16.00 12.69
C MET A 283 -7.16 16.95 11.48
N GLU A 284 -6.08 17.71 11.30
CA GLU A 284 -5.87 18.62 10.16
C GLU A 284 -5.16 17.92 8.98
N THR A 285 -4.74 16.65 9.14
CA THR A 285 -4.03 15.90 8.09
C THR A 285 -4.86 15.67 6.84
N PRO A 286 -6.15 15.28 6.93
CA PRO A 286 -6.95 15.07 5.72
C PRO A 286 -6.99 16.28 4.78
N ASP A 287 -7.35 17.45 5.31
CA ASP A 287 -7.41 18.69 4.54
C ASP A 287 -6.04 19.07 3.96
N ALA A 288 -4.97 18.93 4.76
CA ALA A 288 -3.61 19.28 4.31
C ALA A 288 -3.10 18.33 3.21
N VAL A 289 -3.40 17.03 3.31
CA VAL A 289 -3.05 16.04 2.28
C VAL A 289 -3.88 16.29 1.02
N GLU A 290 -5.19 16.51 1.16
CA GLU A 290 -6.08 16.82 0.03
C GLU A 290 -5.63 18.08 -0.71
N GLU A 291 -5.26 19.15 0.00
CA GLU A 291 -4.77 20.40 -0.60
C GLU A 291 -3.51 20.15 -1.46
N LEU A 292 -2.49 19.47 -0.90
CA LEU A 292 -1.26 19.19 -1.64
C LEU A 292 -1.49 18.24 -2.82
N LEU A 293 -2.34 17.22 -2.66
CA LEU A 293 -2.67 16.30 -3.76
C LEU A 293 -3.50 17.01 -4.84
N THR A 294 -4.38 17.94 -4.48
CA THR A 294 -5.14 18.76 -5.42
C THR A 294 -4.23 19.62 -6.27
N LEU A 295 -3.26 20.31 -5.64
CA LEU A 295 -2.23 21.06 -6.36
C LEU A 295 -1.37 20.14 -7.23
N GLY A 296 -0.98 18.98 -6.70
CA GLY A 296 -0.24 17.94 -7.40
C GLY A 296 -0.96 17.36 -8.62
N ALA A 297 -2.30 17.34 -8.60
CA ALA A 297 -3.16 16.91 -9.68
C ALA A 297 -3.38 18.00 -10.77
N GLY A 298 -2.76 19.17 -10.62
CA GLY A 298 -3.01 20.33 -11.48
C GLY A 298 -4.35 21.03 -11.20
N GLY A 299 -4.99 20.71 -10.08
CA GLY A 299 -6.19 21.37 -9.59
C GLY A 299 -5.89 22.70 -8.88
N LYS A 300 -6.94 23.32 -8.37
CA LYS A 300 -6.86 24.51 -7.52
C LYS A 300 -7.39 24.14 -6.14
N ALA A 301 -6.54 24.21 -5.12
CA ALA A 301 -7.01 24.06 -3.76
C ALA A 301 -7.81 25.32 -3.36
N GLU A 302 -9.08 25.14 -3.04
CA GLU A 302 -9.80 26.13 -2.25
C GLU A 302 -9.41 25.90 -0.79
N LYS A 303 -8.97 26.94 -0.09
CA LYS A 303 -8.71 26.79 1.35
C LYS A 303 -9.99 26.35 2.03
N ALA A 304 -10.01 25.12 2.54
CA ALA A 304 -11.10 24.65 3.39
C ALA A 304 -11.21 25.62 4.59
N THR A 305 -12.35 26.32 4.68
CA THR A 305 -12.70 27.04 5.90
C THR A 305 -13.18 26.00 6.90
N PHE A 306 -12.38 25.74 7.94
CA PHE A 306 -12.74 24.80 9.00
C PHE A 306 -14.15 25.04 9.55
N TRP A 307 -14.89 23.93 9.71
CA TRP A 307 -16.26 23.71 10.24
C TRP A 307 -17.46 23.98 9.31
#